data_AF-A0A9D4AZ97-F1
#
_entry.id   AF-A0A9D4AZ97-F1
#
_cell.length_a   1.000
_cell.length_b   1.000
_cell.length_c   1.000
_cell.angle_alpha   90.00
_cell.angle_beta   90.00
_cell.angle_gamma   90.00
#
_symmetry.space_group_name_H-M   'P 1'
#
loop_
_entity.id
_entity.type
_entity.pdbx_description
1 polymer ?
#
loop_
_entity_poly.entity_id
_entity_poly.type
_entity_poly.pdbx_seq_one_letter_code
_entity_poly.pdbx_strand_id
1 'polypeptide(L)'
;MYHESSRAQPQHGGHRSPRGPLETPVALVPQVSIRRRTGRMGISFKLDERTAHSSLDLSKKDTGVVYRMLGIDPTKVPQNPERFREWAVVLGDAAVCSGQHYWEVTVKRSQQFRIGVADVDISREGCIGHDDRSWVFAYSHRRWYVMLANETTPIRNIGNPERVGLLLDYEGRKLSLVDVGKQVLIHTLATEFQGPVVPAFALWDGELLTHSGVEVPKNLRDS
;
A
#
# COMPACT_ATOMS: atom_id res chain seq x y z
N MET A 1 84.93 -32.06 11.37
CA MET A 1 83.94 -33.14 11.61
C MET A 1 82.70 -32.78 10.82
N TYR A 2 82.51 -33.37 9.62
CA TYR A 2 81.59 -34.50 9.32
C TYR A 2 80.14 -34.16 9.74
N HIS A 3 79.07 -34.18 8.94
CA HIS A 3 78.67 -34.77 7.65
C HIS A 3 77.70 -33.77 6.96
N GLU A 4 77.71 -33.57 5.63
CA GLU A 4 77.22 -34.41 4.52
C GLU A 4 75.70 -34.32 4.25
N SER A 5 75.41 -34.23 2.95
CA SER A 5 74.18 -33.85 2.27
C SER A 5 72.95 -34.72 2.56
N SER A 6 71.76 -34.14 2.41
CA SER A 6 70.65 -34.86 1.77
C SER A 6 69.69 -33.92 1.04
N ARG A 7 69.54 -34.16 -0.27
CA ARG A 7 68.50 -33.60 -1.15
C ARG A 7 67.19 -34.34 -0.88
N ALA A 8 66.08 -33.62 -0.82
CA ALA A 8 64.75 -34.17 -1.07
C ALA A 8 63.97 -33.24 -2.03
N GLN A 9 63.39 -33.87 -3.05
CA GLN A 9 62.56 -33.27 -4.10
C GLN A 9 61.15 -32.88 -3.60
N PRO A 10 60.41 -32.03 -4.35
CA PRO A 10 59.18 -31.41 -3.88
C PRO A 10 57.98 -32.35 -3.98
N GLN A 11 57.09 -32.29 -2.99
CA GLN A 11 55.80 -32.99 -3.03
C GLN A 11 54.72 -32.07 -3.61
N HIS A 12 54.03 -32.59 -4.63
CA HIS A 12 52.83 -32.01 -5.23
C HIS A 12 51.71 -31.86 -4.19
N GLY A 13 51.38 -30.63 -3.81
CA GLY A 13 50.16 -30.27 -3.09
C GLY A 13 49.15 -29.64 -4.07
N GLY A 14 48.04 -30.33 -4.30
CA GLY A 14 47.06 -30.01 -5.33
C GLY A 14 46.31 -28.68 -5.16
N HIS A 15 45.82 -28.19 -6.31
CA HIS A 15 44.85 -27.12 -6.46
C HIS A 15 43.66 -27.25 -5.49
N ARG A 16 43.38 -26.18 -4.76
CA ARG A 16 42.01 -25.85 -4.34
C ARG A 16 41.73 -24.39 -4.66
N SER A 17 40.90 -24.17 -5.67
CA SER A 17 40.27 -22.88 -5.93
C SER A 17 39.45 -22.43 -4.72
N PRO A 18 39.34 -21.12 -4.44
CA PRO A 18 38.46 -20.64 -3.38
C PRO A 18 36.99 -20.93 -3.76
N ARG A 19 36.24 -21.52 -2.83
CA ARG A 19 34.79 -21.64 -2.95
C ARG A 19 34.21 -20.23 -2.93
N GLY A 20 33.52 -19.84 -4.00
CA GLY A 20 32.69 -18.64 -4.03
C GLY A 20 31.54 -18.75 -3.01
N PRO A 21 30.87 -17.63 -2.69
CA PRO A 21 29.78 -17.62 -1.72
C PRO A 21 28.67 -18.58 -2.16
N LEU A 22 28.13 -19.36 -1.22
CA LEU A 22 26.88 -20.09 -1.42
C LEU A 22 25.78 -19.06 -1.69
N GLU A 23 25.27 -19.01 -2.93
CA GLU A 23 24.04 -18.27 -3.20
C GLU A 23 22.89 -18.92 -2.43
N THR A 24 22.32 -18.17 -1.49
CA THR A 24 21.06 -18.54 -0.84
C THR A 24 19.95 -18.55 -1.89
N PRO A 25 19.13 -19.61 -1.98
CA PRO A 25 18.04 -19.63 -2.94
C PRO A 25 17.03 -18.54 -2.59
N VAL A 26 16.77 -17.66 -3.55
CA VAL A 26 15.69 -16.67 -3.50
C VAL A 26 14.38 -17.43 -3.32
N ALA A 27 13.66 -17.15 -2.23
CA ALA A 27 12.36 -17.76 -2.00
C ALA A 27 11.41 -17.40 -3.16
N LEU A 28 10.90 -18.43 -3.83
CA LEU A 28 9.93 -18.27 -4.91
C LEU A 28 8.64 -17.71 -4.30
N VAL A 29 8.25 -16.50 -4.71
CA VAL A 29 6.96 -15.90 -4.35
C VAL A 29 5.86 -16.85 -4.83
N PRO A 30 4.86 -17.22 -4.01
CA PRO A 30 3.81 -18.13 -4.45
C PRO A 30 3.05 -17.47 -5.61
N GLN A 31 3.09 -18.11 -6.78
CA GLN A 31 2.29 -17.73 -7.92
C GLN A 31 0.82 -17.91 -7.55
N VAL A 32 0.14 -16.81 -7.21
CA VAL A 32 -1.31 -16.80 -7.03
C VAL A 32 -1.94 -17.08 -8.39
N SER A 33 -2.60 -18.23 -8.50
CA SER A 33 -3.30 -18.65 -9.71
C SER A 33 -4.38 -17.62 -10.08
N ILE A 34 -4.13 -16.89 -11.17
CA ILE A 34 -5.05 -15.90 -11.74
C ILE A 34 -6.27 -16.64 -12.30
N ARG A 35 -7.39 -16.64 -11.56
CA ARG A 35 -8.68 -16.97 -12.16
C ARG A 35 -9.13 -15.78 -13.00
N ARG A 36 -9.08 -15.93 -14.33
CA ARG A 36 -9.76 -14.99 -15.25
C ARG A 36 -11.26 -15.05 -14.98
N ARG A 37 -11.79 -14.04 -14.28
CA ARG A 37 -13.22 -13.76 -14.21
C ARG A 37 -13.49 -12.57 -15.12
N THR A 38 -14.14 -12.82 -16.24
CA THR A 38 -14.74 -11.79 -17.09
C THR A 38 -16.01 -11.28 -16.42
N GLY A 39 -15.85 -10.27 -15.57
CA GLY A 39 -16.91 -9.49 -14.96
C GLY A 39 -16.26 -8.31 -14.25
N ARG A 40 -16.71 -7.08 -14.53
CA ARG A 40 -16.27 -5.84 -13.87
C ARG A 40 -16.75 -5.83 -12.40
N MET A 41 -16.27 -6.77 -11.59
CA MET A 41 -16.55 -6.79 -10.16
C MET A 41 -15.57 -5.85 -9.46
N GLY A 42 -16.02 -5.11 -8.45
CA GLY A 42 -15.12 -4.33 -7.62
C GLY A 42 -14.16 -5.23 -6.85
N ILE A 43 -12.96 -4.72 -6.58
CA ILE A 43 -11.98 -5.35 -5.71
C ILE A 43 -12.60 -5.64 -4.33
N SER A 44 -12.38 -6.84 -3.80
CA SER A 44 -12.65 -7.17 -2.41
C SER A 44 -11.32 -7.32 -1.68
N PHE A 45 -11.17 -6.61 -0.57
CA PHE A 45 -9.95 -6.56 0.22
C PHE A 45 -10.27 -6.33 1.69
N LYS A 46 -9.31 -6.69 2.54
CA LYS A 46 -9.21 -6.32 3.94
C LYS A 46 -8.01 -5.40 4.14
N LEU A 47 -7.94 -4.79 5.32
CA LEU A 47 -6.77 -4.06 5.80
C LEU A 47 -5.72 -5.05 6.31
N ASP A 48 -4.48 -4.89 5.86
CA ASP A 48 -3.37 -5.75 6.23
C ASP A 48 -2.72 -5.27 7.54
N GLU A 49 -2.97 -6.01 8.62
CA GLU A 49 -2.42 -5.76 9.96
C GLU A 49 -0.88 -5.69 9.98
N ARG A 50 -0.21 -6.39 9.06
CA ARG A 50 1.25 -6.37 8.97
C ARG A 50 1.77 -5.00 8.59
N THR A 51 1.00 -4.25 7.80
CA THR A 51 1.34 -2.90 7.35
C THR A 51 0.92 -1.82 8.35
N ALA A 52 -0.15 -2.07 9.12
CA ALA A 52 -0.78 -1.08 9.97
C ALA A 52 0.19 -0.48 11.01
N HIS A 53 0.24 0.84 11.12
CA HIS A 53 0.94 1.48 12.22
C HIS A 53 0.39 1.05 13.58
N SER A 54 1.23 1.07 14.62
CA SER A 54 0.83 0.60 15.95
C SER A 54 -0.33 1.38 16.56
N SER A 55 -0.51 2.67 16.19
CA SER A 55 -1.63 3.52 16.62
C SER A 55 -2.99 3.19 15.98
N LEU A 56 -3.04 2.18 15.11
CA LEU A 56 -4.21 1.82 14.31
C LEU A 56 -4.73 0.43 14.73
N ASP A 57 -5.87 0.41 15.41
CA ASP A 57 -6.54 -0.84 15.77
C ASP A 57 -7.49 -1.28 14.65
N LEU A 58 -7.23 -2.45 14.07
CA LEU A 58 -8.14 -3.06 13.11
C LEU A 58 -9.45 -3.48 13.80
N SER A 59 -10.54 -3.36 13.07
CA SER A 59 -11.89 -3.66 13.55
C SER A 59 -12.76 -4.21 12.42
N LYS A 60 -13.96 -4.70 12.79
CA LYS A 60 -14.99 -5.16 11.85
C LYS A 60 -14.46 -6.21 10.85
N LYS A 61 -13.78 -7.24 11.36
CA LYS A 61 -13.16 -8.31 10.54
C LYS A 61 -12.18 -7.71 9.51
N ASP A 62 -11.34 -6.81 9.98
CA ASP A 62 -10.24 -6.20 9.21
C ASP A 62 -10.71 -5.30 8.06
N THR A 63 -11.93 -4.76 8.12
CA THR A 63 -12.44 -3.82 7.11
C THR A 63 -12.46 -2.38 7.61
N GLY A 64 -12.29 -2.18 8.91
CA GLY A 64 -12.22 -0.86 9.52
C GLY A 64 -11.00 -0.72 10.40
N VAL A 65 -10.63 0.53 10.66
CA VAL A 65 -9.52 0.92 11.51
C VAL A 65 -9.93 2.07 12.40
N VAL A 66 -9.50 2.03 13.66
CA VAL A 66 -9.74 3.09 14.63
C VAL A 66 -8.38 3.66 15.02
N TYR A 67 -8.22 4.97 14.85
CA TYR A 67 -7.05 5.65 15.38
C TYR A 67 -7.15 5.71 16.91
N ARG A 68 -6.12 5.22 17.59
CA ARG A 68 -5.97 5.36 19.02
C ARG A 68 -4.67 6.10 19.29
N MET A 69 -4.75 7.18 20.06
CA MET A 69 -3.56 7.73 20.70
C MET A 69 -3.06 6.68 21.69
N LEU A 70 -2.20 5.79 21.23
CA LEU A 70 -1.72 4.71 22.05
C LEU A 70 -0.54 5.22 22.89
N GLY A 71 -0.65 4.99 24.19
CA GLY A 71 0.50 4.83 25.09
C GLY A 71 1.15 3.44 24.93
N ILE A 72 1.01 2.79 23.76
CA ILE A 72 1.77 1.59 23.44
C ILE A 72 3.17 2.06 23.11
N ASP A 73 4.08 1.72 24.00
CA ASP A 73 5.51 1.86 23.80
C ASP A 73 5.90 1.20 22.47
N PRO A 74 6.38 1.97 21.47
CA PRO A 74 6.77 1.45 20.16
C PRO A 74 7.80 0.32 20.26
N THR A 75 8.59 0.26 21.34
CA THR A 75 9.57 -0.80 21.58
C THR A 75 8.93 -2.17 21.87
N LYS A 76 7.65 -2.21 22.25
CA LYS A 76 6.90 -3.45 22.51
C LYS A 76 6.21 -4.01 21.27
N VAL A 77 6.22 -3.26 20.16
CA VAL A 77 5.66 -3.71 18.90
C VAL A 77 6.71 -4.58 18.20
N PRO A 78 6.39 -5.84 17.84
CA PRO A 78 7.34 -6.70 17.13
C PRO A 78 7.86 -6.02 15.86
N GLN A 79 9.17 -6.15 15.62
CA GLN A 79 9.76 -5.62 14.39
C GLN A 79 9.17 -6.35 13.17
N ASN A 80 8.50 -5.58 12.32
CA ASN A 80 8.05 -6.03 11.01
C ASN A 80 8.49 -4.99 9.97
N PRO A 81 9.28 -5.36 8.94
CA PRO A 81 9.68 -4.44 7.88
C PRO A 81 8.50 -3.95 7.02
N GLU A 82 7.37 -4.67 6.99
CA GLU A 82 6.18 -4.25 6.24
C GLU A 82 5.40 -3.13 6.93
N ARG A 83 5.66 -2.89 8.22
CA ARG A 83 4.88 -1.98 9.07
C ARG A 83 5.32 -0.53 8.89
N PHE A 84 4.35 0.37 8.72
CA PHE A 84 4.60 1.81 8.89
C PHE A 84 4.90 2.11 10.37
N ARG A 85 6.00 2.81 10.65
CA ARG A 85 6.46 3.07 12.03
C ARG A 85 6.29 4.51 12.50
N GLU A 86 6.34 5.46 11.57
CA GLU A 86 6.27 6.88 11.88
C GLU A 86 4.89 7.47 11.58
N TRP A 87 4.17 6.87 10.62
CA TRP A 87 2.93 7.40 10.09
C TRP A 87 1.79 6.42 10.30
N ALA A 88 0.67 6.90 10.81
CA ALA A 88 -0.56 6.14 11.03
C ALA A 88 -1.23 5.74 9.70
N VAL A 89 -0.60 4.78 9.01
CA VAL A 89 -0.95 4.27 7.68
C VAL A 89 -1.27 2.79 7.77
N VAL A 90 -2.20 2.32 6.93
CA VAL A 90 -2.51 0.91 6.69
C VAL A 90 -2.83 0.69 5.21
N LEU A 91 -2.42 -0.46 4.66
CA LEU A 91 -2.69 -0.86 3.28
C LEU A 91 -3.74 -1.96 3.20
N GLY A 92 -4.37 -2.08 2.04
CA GLY A 92 -5.20 -3.22 1.69
C GLY A 92 -4.38 -4.47 1.31
N ASP A 93 -4.96 -5.65 1.48
CA ASP A 93 -4.32 -6.95 1.24
C ASP A 93 -4.45 -7.48 -0.21
N ALA A 94 -5.18 -6.77 -1.08
CA ALA A 94 -5.40 -7.18 -2.46
C ALA A 94 -4.81 -6.17 -3.45
N ALA A 95 -3.87 -6.65 -4.27
CA ALA A 95 -3.24 -5.85 -5.31
C ALA A 95 -4.10 -5.80 -6.58
N VAL A 96 -4.12 -4.63 -7.21
CA VAL A 96 -4.72 -4.37 -8.51
C VAL A 96 -3.63 -4.27 -9.56
N CYS A 97 -3.75 -5.08 -10.61
CA CYS A 97 -2.81 -5.10 -11.74
C CYS A 97 -3.49 -4.85 -13.10
N SER A 98 -4.81 -4.68 -13.12
CA SER A 98 -5.61 -4.53 -14.35
C SER A 98 -7.06 -4.21 -14.01
N GLY A 99 -7.77 -3.57 -14.93
CA GLY A 99 -9.20 -3.32 -14.92
C GLY A 99 -9.62 -2.12 -14.09
N GLN A 100 -10.95 -1.94 -14.06
CA GLN A 100 -11.61 -0.92 -13.24
C GLN A 100 -12.10 -1.53 -11.93
N HIS A 101 -11.79 -0.87 -10.82
CA HIS A 101 -12.14 -1.31 -9.47
C HIS A 101 -12.77 -0.18 -8.69
N TYR A 102 -13.78 -0.50 -7.87
CA TYR A 102 -14.49 0.47 -7.05
C TYR A 102 -14.62 -0.02 -5.62
N TRP A 103 -14.41 0.89 -4.67
CA TRP A 103 -14.70 0.68 -3.26
C TRP A 103 -15.15 1.99 -2.62
N GLU A 104 -15.85 1.88 -1.49
CA GLU A 104 -16.29 3.05 -0.72
C GLU A 104 -15.55 3.11 0.61
N VAL A 105 -15.45 4.32 1.13
CA VAL A 105 -14.82 4.61 2.42
C VAL A 105 -15.77 5.48 3.23
N THR A 106 -16.13 5.02 4.42
CA THR A 106 -16.82 5.82 5.43
C THR A 106 -15.81 6.28 6.45
N VAL A 107 -15.73 7.59 6.69
CA VAL A 107 -14.85 8.16 7.72
C VAL A 107 -15.71 8.86 8.76
N LYS A 108 -15.43 8.59 10.03
CA LYS A 108 -16.19 9.15 11.16
C LYS A 108 -15.24 9.71 12.19
N ARG A 109 -15.66 10.82 12.82
CA ARG A 109 -14.94 11.46 13.95
C ARG A 109 -13.48 11.81 13.61
N SER A 110 -13.19 12.08 12.34
CA SER A 110 -11.87 12.45 11.84
C SER A 110 -11.94 13.78 11.11
N GLN A 111 -10.96 14.65 11.39
CA GLN A 111 -10.78 15.93 10.71
C GLN A 111 -9.59 15.91 9.74
N GLN A 112 -8.80 14.84 9.77
CA GLN A 112 -7.62 14.67 8.94
C GLN A 112 -7.38 13.21 8.56
N PHE A 113 -7.43 12.93 7.26
CA PHE A 113 -7.16 11.60 6.71
C PHE A 113 -6.67 11.68 5.26
N ARG A 114 -6.08 10.58 4.78
CA ARG A 114 -5.73 10.37 3.37
C ARG A 114 -6.28 9.03 2.91
N ILE A 115 -6.81 8.98 1.70
CA ILE A 115 -7.36 7.77 1.07
C ILE A 115 -6.93 7.71 -0.38
N GLY A 116 -6.58 6.53 -0.87
CA GLY A 116 -6.24 6.36 -2.29
C GLY A 116 -5.59 5.03 -2.55
N VAL A 117 -4.56 5.03 -3.39
CA VAL A 117 -3.77 3.84 -3.71
C VAL A 117 -2.27 4.14 -3.58
N ALA A 118 -1.50 3.09 -3.35
CA ALA A 118 -0.05 3.13 -3.33
C ALA A 118 0.52 1.92 -4.08
N ASP A 119 1.72 2.05 -4.61
CA ASP A 119 2.51 0.90 -5.05
C ASP A 119 2.66 -0.09 -3.88
N VAL A 120 2.63 -1.40 -4.17
CA VAL A 120 2.72 -2.46 -3.15
C VAL A 120 3.99 -2.34 -2.29
N ASP A 121 5.09 -1.90 -2.91
CA ASP A 121 6.43 -1.77 -2.33
C ASP A 121 6.75 -0.34 -1.85
N ILE A 122 5.74 0.53 -1.68
CA ILE A 122 5.93 1.89 -1.16
C ILE A 122 6.76 1.92 0.13
N SER A 123 7.66 2.91 0.24
CA SER A 123 8.48 3.12 1.42
C SER A 123 7.64 3.22 2.70
N ARG A 124 8.14 2.63 3.78
CA ARG A 124 7.50 2.68 5.11
C ARG A 124 7.96 3.88 5.95
N GLU A 125 8.85 4.72 5.40
CA GLU A 125 9.41 5.90 6.07
C GLU A 125 8.52 7.16 5.92
N GLY A 126 7.75 7.23 4.82
CA GLY A 126 6.86 8.34 4.50
C GLY A 126 5.38 8.01 4.74
N CYS A 127 4.55 9.05 4.80
CA CYS A 127 3.10 8.89 4.71
C CYS A 127 2.68 8.81 3.23
N ILE A 128 1.54 8.19 2.95
CA ILE A 128 0.98 8.16 1.58
C ILE A 128 0.71 9.58 1.05
N GLY A 129 1.07 9.83 -0.21
CA GLY A 129 1.09 11.13 -0.88
C GLY A 129 2.41 11.91 -0.69
N HIS A 130 3.39 11.37 0.05
CA HIS A 130 4.70 12.01 0.25
C HIS A 130 5.63 11.85 -0.96
N ASP A 131 5.52 10.73 -1.67
CA ASP A 131 6.33 10.37 -2.83
C ASP A 131 5.48 10.24 -4.10
N ASP A 132 6.11 9.85 -5.20
CA ASP A 132 5.49 9.55 -6.49
C ASP A 132 4.95 8.10 -6.58
N ARG A 133 4.96 7.37 -5.46
CA ARG A 133 4.53 5.97 -5.33
C ARG A 133 3.14 5.84 -4.70
N SER A 134 2.47 6.95 -4.46
CA SER A 134 1.12 6.98 -3.89
C SER A 134 0.29 8.14 -4.41
N TRP A 135 -0.95 7.83 -4.77
CA TRP A 135 -1.93 8.75 -5.37
C TRP A 135 -3.13 8.81 -4.45
N VAL A 136 -3.31 9.95 -3.78
CA VAL A 136 -4.29 10.04 -2.70
C VAL A 136 -5.13 11.32 -2.75
N PHE A 137 -6.34 11.18 -2.25
CA PHE A 137 -7.17 12.29 -1.82
C PHE A 137 -6.97 12.51 -0.32
N ALA A 138 -6.62 13.74 0.05
CA ALA A 138 -6.44 14.15 1.43
C ALA A 138 -7.63 15.00 1.87
N TYR A 139 -8.09 14.80 3.10
CA TYR A 139 -9.04 15.67 3.78
C TYR A 139 -8.35 16.30 4.97
N SER A 140 -8.43 17.63 5.08
CA SER A 140 -7.87 18.38 6.21
C SER A 140 -8.59 19.72 6.32
N HIS A 141 -8.86 20.18 7.55
CA HIS A 141 -9.50 21.48 7.80
C HIS A 141 -10.79 21.69 6.99
N ARG A 142 -11.62 20.64 6.87
CA ARG A 142 -12.87 20.62 6.10
C ARG A 142 -12.71 20.88 4.59
N ARG A 143 -11.53 20.60 4.05
CA ARG A 143 -11.22 20.77 2.63
C ARG A 143 -10.59 19.49 2.10
N TRP A 144 -10.87 19.22 0.83
CA TRP A 144 -10.29 18.11 0.10
C TRP A 144 -9.18 18.57 -0.81
N TYR A 145 -8.22 17.69 -1.03
CA TYR A 145 -7.05 17.93 -1.84
C TYR A 145 -6.70 16.66 -2.62
N VAL A 146 -6.19 16.84 -3.82
CA VAL A 146 -5.27 15.87 -4.42
C VAL A 146 -3.92 16.01 -3.75
N MET A 147 -3.25 14.90 -3.46
CA MET A 147 -1.87 14.90 -2.97
C MET A 147 -1.02 13.84 -3.70
N LEU A 148 0.15 14.26 -4.20
CA LEU A 148 1.14 13.44 -4.89
C LEU A 148 2.51 14.10 -4.73
N ALA A 149 3.55 13.34 -4.39
CA ALA A 149 4.92 13.84 -4.24
C ALA A 149 5.04 15.11 -3.36
N ASN A 150 4.31 15.15 -2.23
CA ASN A 150 4.14 16.31 -1.33
C ASN A 150 3.47 17.55 -1.93
N GLU A 151 3.12 17.54 -3.21
CA GLU A 151 2.32 18.61 -3.80
C GLU A 151 0.85 18.41 -3.45
N THR A 152 0.14 19.52 -3.19
CA THR A 152 -1.28 19.49 -2.86
C THR A 152 -2.06 20.44 -3.74
N THR A 153 -3.15 19.94 -4.33
CA THR A 153 -4.05 20.74 -5.16
C THR A 153 -5.47 20.71 -4.57
N PRO A 154 -6.08 21.85 -4.21
CA PRO A 154 -7.41 21.89 -3.62
C PRO A 154 -8.49 21.36 -4.58
N ILE A 155 -9.40 20.52 -4.06
CA ILE A 155 -10.60 20.08 -4.77
C ILE A 155 -11.76 20.99 -4.37
N ARG A 156 -12.43 21.57 -5.36
CA ARG A 156 -13.60 22.43 -5.16
C ARG A 156 -14.89 21.62 -5.29
N ASN A 157 -15.99 22.14 -4.72
CA ASN A 157 -17.35 21.63 -4.88
C ASN A 157 -17.62 20.22 -4.33
N ILE A 158 -16.74 19.73 -3.46
CA ILE A 158 -17.04 18.57 -2.62
C ILE A 158 -17.66 19.07 -1.32
N GLY A 159 -18.79 18.48 -0.94
CA GLY A 159 -19.39 18.73 0.37
C GLY A 159 -18.55 18.12 1.49
N ASN A 160 -19.20 17.80 2.60
CA ASN A 160 -18.59 16.99 3.66
C ASN A 160 -19.24 15.60 3.73
N PRO A 161 -19.03 14.74 2.71
CA PRO A 161 -19.65 13.43 2.67
C PRO A 161 -19.06 12.53 3.78
N GLU A 162 -19.92 11.91 4.58
CA GLU A 162 -19.50 10.85 5.52
C GLU A 162 -18.95 9.62 4.80
N ARG A 163 -19.34 9.45 3.53
CA ARG A 163 -18.92 8.34 2.67
C ARG A 163 -18.56 8.83 1.28
N VAL A 164 -17.40 8.42 0.80
CA VAL A 164 -16.90 8.67 -0.56
C VAL A 164 -16.56 7.36 -1.27
N GLY A 165 -16.62 7.38 -2.59
CA GLY A 165 -16.16 6.26 -3.42
C GLY A 165 -14.81 6.56 -4.04
N LEU A 166 -14.05 5.51 -4.32
CA LEU A 166 -12.82 5.55 -5.09
C LEU A 166 -12.99 4.63 -6.29
N LEU A 167 -12.84 5.20 -7.49
CA LEU A 167 -12.83 4.46 -8.75
C LEU A 167 -11.41 4.47 -9.29
N LEU A 168 -10.80 3.28 -9.35
CA LEU A 168 -9.50 3.06 -9.96
C LEU A 168 -9.72 2.52 -11.36
N ASP A 169 -9.19 3.20 -12.37
CA ASP A 169 -9.02 2.70 -13.73
C ASP A 169 -7.54 2.45 -13.97
N TYR A 170 -7.12 1.18 -13.90
CA TYR A 170 -5.71 0.82 -13.94
C TYR A 170 -5.09 1.10 -15.32
N GLU A 171 -5.71 0.63 -16.40
CA GLU A 171 -5.25 0.87 -17.76
C GLU A 171 -5.44 2.33 -18.18
N GLY A 172 -6.53 2.96 -17.73
CA GLY A 172 -6.80 4.39 -17.94
C GLY A 172 -5.91 5.31 -17.11
N ARG A 173 -5.13 4.79 -16.16
CA ARG A 173 -4.22 5.52 -15.28
C ARG A 173 -4.90 6.66 -14.53
N LYS A 174 -6.05 6.35 -13.93
CA LYS A 174 -6.88 7.31 -13.20
C LYS A 174 -7.29 6.75 -11.85
N LEU A 175 -7.22 7.62 -10.84
CA LEU A 175 -7.93 7.43 -9.59
C LEU A 175 -8.94 8.57 -9.42
N SER A 176 -10.22 8.23 -9.30
CA SER A 176 -11.29 9.22 -9.18
C SER A 176 -11.98 9.16 -7.83
N LEU A 177 -12.26 10.34 -7.27
CA LEU A 177 -13.08 10.52 -6.07
C LEU A 177 -14.55 10.64 -6.47
N VAL A 178 -15.42 9.93 -5.78
CA VAL A 178 -16.84 9.79 -6.12
C VAL A 178 -17.73 10.26 -4.99
N ASP A 179 -18.75 11.06 -5.32
CA ASP A 179 -19.89 11.31 -4.44
C ASP A 179 -20.81 10.09 -4.50
N VAL A 180 -20.84 9.28 -3.44
CA VAL A 180 -21.63 8.04 -3.41
C VAL A 180 -23.13 8.32 -3.50
N GLY A 181 -23.60 9.40 -2.88
CA GLY A 181 -25.02 9.75 -2.85
C GLY A 181 -25.53 10.20 -4.21
N LYS A 182 -24.71 10.93 -4.97
CA LYS A 182 -25.05 11.41 -6.32
C LYS A 182 -24.57 10.49 -7.44
N GLN A 183 -23.67 9.54 -7.14
CA GLN A 183 -23.00 8.68 -8.09
C GLN A 183 -22.32 9.45 -9.23
N VAL A 184 -21.60 10.52 -8.89
CA VAL A 184 -20.85 11.35 -9.84
C VAL A 184 -19.38 11.44 -9.45
N LEU A 185 -18.51 11.54 -10.47
CA LEU A 185 -17.11 11.87 -10.25
C LEU A 185 -16.99 13.30 -9.73
N ILE A 186 -16.25 13.48 -8.64
CA ILE A 186 -15.92 14.77 -8.06
C ILE A 186 -14.61 15.29 -8.64
N HIS A 187 -13.60 14.42 -8.66
CA HIS A 187 -12.27 14.75 -9.14
C HIS A 187 -11.56 13.50 -9.64
N THR A 188 -10.63 13.66 -10.58
CA THR A 188 -9.80 12.57 -11.10
C THR A 188 -8.34 12.98 -11.05
N LEU A 189 -7.55 12.15 -10.40
CA LEU A 189 -6.10 12.23 -10.32
C LEU A 189 -5.51 11.31 -11.40
N ALA A 190 -4.66 11.87 -12.27
CA ALA A 190 -3.84 11.07 -13.17
C ALA A 190 -2.76 10.33 -12.37
N THR A 191 -2.50 9.08 -12.73
CA THR A 191 -1.57 8.21 -12.01
C THR A 191 -0.48 7.69 -12.93
N GLU A 192 0.68 7.34 -12.38
CA GLU A 192 1.80 6.80 -13.15
C GLU A 192 2.28 5.46 -12.57
N PHE A 193 1.33 4.52 -12.41
CA PHE A 193 1.61 3.19 -11.86
C PHE A 193 2.77 2.52 -12.58
N GLN A 194 3.79 2.13 -11.82
CA GLN A 194 4.93 1.36 -12.32
C GLN A 194 4.75 -0.15 -12.08
N GLY A 195 3.72 -0.54 -11.34
CA GLY A 195 3.44 -1.92 -10.99
C GLY A 195 2.05 -2.09 -10.37
N PRO A 196 1.84 -3.20 -9.65
CA PRO A 196 0.61 -3.41 -8.89
C PRO A 196 0.43 -2.36 -7.79
N VAL A 197 -0.81 -1.93 -7.58
CA VAL A 197 -1.18 -0.99 -6.51
C VAL A 197 -2.17 -1.60 -5.54
N VAL A 198 -2.18 -1.11 -4.30
CA VAL A 198 -3.11 -1.52 -3.24
C VAL A 198 -3.88 -0.31 -2.71
N PRO A 199 -5.12 -0.49 -2.20
CA PRO A 199 -5.79 0.54 -1.43
C PRO A 199 -4.93 1.00 -0.25
N ALA A 200 -4.90 2.30 0.01
CA ALA A 200 -4.02 2.89 1.01
C ALA A 200 -4.76 3.96 1.84
N PHE A 201 -4.59 3.92 3.16
CA PHE A 201 -5.33 4.77 4.09
C PHE A 201 -4.42 5.31 5.19
N ALA A 202 -4.57 6.59 5.54
CA ALA A 202 -3.90 7.21 6.67
C ALA A 202 -4.89 8.02 7.50
N LEU A 203 -4.80 7.92 8.83
CA LEU A 203 -5.69 8.60 9.79
C LEU A 203 -4.88 9.25 10.90
N TRP A 204 -5.30 10.44 11.36
CA TRP A 204 -4.74 11.11 12.53
C TRP A 204 -5.70 11.14 13.72
N ASP A 205 -6.96 10.80 13.49
CA ASP A 205 -8.05 10.78 14.46
C ASP A 205 -9.21 9.92 13.93
N GLY A 206 -10.15 9.60 14.81
CA GLY A 206 -11.40 8.95 14.42
C GLY A 206 -11.26 7.51 13.94
N GLU A 207 -12.12 7.14 12.99
CA GLU A 207 -12.21 5.79 12.43
C GLU A 207 -12.57 5.81 10.95
N LEU A 208 -12.11 4.79 10.24
CA LEU A 208 -12.39 4.56 8.83
C LEU A 208 -12.92 3.14 8.63
N LEU A 209 -13.92 3.00 7.77
CA LEU A 209 -14.50 1.72 7.36
C LEU A 209 -14.50 1.63 5.84
N THR A 210 -13.94 0.55 5.31
CA THR A 210 -13.93 0.23 3.88
C THR A 210 -15.15 -0.62 3.52
N HIS A 211 -15.72 -0.37 2.34
CA HIS A 211 -16.78 -1.17 1.74
C HIS A 211 -16.27 -1.63 0.37
N SER A 212 -15.70 -2.82 0.33
CA SER A 212 -15.11 -3.44 -0.86
C SER A 212 -16.00 -4.59 -1.37
N GLY A 213 -15.73 -5.10 -2.57
CA GLY A 213 -16.58 -6.10 -3.24
C GLY A 213 -17.91 -5.55 -3.75
N VAL A 214 -18.04 -4.23 -3.82
CA VAL A 214 -19.19 -3.52 -4.39
C VAL A 214 -19.03 -3.35 -5.91
N GLU A 215 -20.14 -3.33 -6.65
CA GLU A 215 -20.07 -3.09 -8.09
C GLU A 215 -19.79 -1.61 -8.40
N VAL A 216 -19.12 -1.36 -9.53
CA VAL A 216 -19.01 -0.02 -10.10
C VAL A 216 -20.43 0.51 -10.41
N PRO A 217 -20.85 1.65 -9.82
CA PRO A 217 -22.14 2.27 -10.11
C PRO A 217 -22.35 2.46 -11.61
N LYS A 218 -23.55 2.17 -12.12
CA LYS A 218 -23.83 2.18 -13.57
C LYS A 218 -23.43 3.50 -14.25
N ASN A 219 -23.67 4.62 -13.57
CA ASN A 219 -23.39 5.97 -14.07
C ASN A 219 -21.89 6.29 -14.21
N LEU A 220 -21.02 5.44 -13.65
CA LEU A 220 -19.56 5.62 -13.65
C LEU A 220 -18.85 4.64 -14.59
N ARG A 221 -19.59 3.76 -15.28
CA ARG A 221 -19.00 2.66 -16.08
C ARG A 221 -18.32 3.10 -17.38
N ASP A 222 -18.56 4.34 -17.80
CA ASP A 222 -18.09 4.93 -19.07
C ASP A 222 -17.25 6.21 -18.83
N SER A 223 -16.83 6.46 -17.59
CA SER A 223 -16.09 7.68 -17.19
C SER A 223 -14.57 7.56 -17.35
#